data_AF-A0A292SFX7-F1
#
_entry.id   AF-A0A292SFX7-F1
#
_cell.length_a   1.000
_cell.length_b   1.000
_cell.length_c   1.000
_cell.angle_alpha   90.00
_cell.angle_beta   90.00
_cell.angle_gamma   90.00
#
_symmetry.space_group_name_H-M   'P 1'
#
loop_
_entity.id
_entity.type
_entity.pdbx_description
1 polymer ?
#
loop_
_entity_poly.entity_id
_entity_poly.type
_entity_poly.pdbx_seq_one_letter_code
_entity_poly.pdbx_strand_id
1 'polypeptide(L)'
;MTISFSGLASGLDTSSWVESLVALKQAKIDTLEEEKETVLLSKETLDNIKSFFTSFRSMIEKVTDAQFGVASMDLFAQNLATSSNLDVLTASATTDAEEAVYNVQVNELATNSAANSNYCYMTTIVQTTTARSDSKLINLGVKAGRIGVTVDGVERGIELTDNDTIQTFVEKLNAIGVSASYNELTGVFFVDIDKNDINDIDNTGISDAFHFEGVNEGYTSDSLEISSTDTVFSAATEDTLLSALGVKDGVVTIHANDSDYLINITSTTTLGDFIDELQKRNIDIKLDADGILTINDARITDEGTTNIIEALGLNSDIYSNTQISGDLSHKTTITQTTTATSDTLLKDLGDGINITDGQTVIIKNSSNEYTTITVGTTTTLGELLSDMTNAGVYAALNKDGTIEISGGTITGGTFDAISALKLTAEPYTAMTTGKPLTETVQKAELVTLETRLVDDLKV
;
A
#
# COMPACT_ATOMS: atom_id res chain seq x y z
N MET A 1 13.84 -90.93 12.38
CA MET A 1 14.94 -90.96 11.40
C MET A 1 15.81 -89.75 11.68
N THR A 2 17.12 -89.81 11.91
CA THR A 2 18.17 -90.44 11.09
C THR A 2 18.18 -89.89 9.66
N ILE A 3 18.85 -88.77 9.43
CA ILE A 3 20.22 -88.84 8.86
C ILE A 3 21.08 -88.22 10.00
N SER A 4 22.21 -88.76 10.46
CA SER A 4 23.47 -88.65 9.73
C SER A 4 23.51 -87.30 8.99
N PHE A 5 24.16 -86.24 9.46
CA PHE A 5 25.52 -86.13 9.94
C PHE A 5 25.50 -85.66 11.40
N SER A 6 26.43 -86.15 12.22
CA SER A 6 27.72 -85.45 12.38
C SER A 6 27.42 -83.99 12.75
N GLY A 7 27.07 -83.85 14.03
CA GLY A 7 26.54 -82.65 14.63
C GLY A 7 27.64 -81.65 14.96
N LEU A 8 27.20 -80.43 15.24
CA LEU A 8 27.82 -79.37 16.04
C LEU A 8 27.40 -78.01 15.45
N ALA A 9 26.11 -77.69 15.40
CA ALA A 9 25.69 -76.30 15.09
C ALA A 9 24.24 -76.02 15.51
N SER A 10 23.89 -76.34 16.75
CA SER A 10 22.74 -75.73 17.41
C SER A 10 23.30 -75.03 18.65
N GLY A 11 23.44 -73.70 18.58
CA GLY A 11 24.03 -72.87 19.64
C GLY A 11 25.36 -72.17 19.29
N LEU A 12 25.60 -71.80 18.02
CA LEU A 12 26.74 -70.94 17.66
C LEU A 12 26.30 -69.48 17.67
N ASP A 13 26.76 -68.73 18.67
CA ASP A 13 26.64 -67.27 18.77
C ASP A 13 27.53 -66.61 17.70
N THR A 14 26.96 -66.43 16.51
CA THR A 14 27.66 -65.83 15.37
C THR A 14 27.95 -64.35 15.59
N SER A 15 27.22 -63.68 16.49
CA SER A 15 27.38 -62.24 16.75
C SER A 15 28.68 -61.98 17.52
N SER A 16 28.99 -62.75 18.57
CA SER A 16 30.24 -62.57 19.33
C SER A 16 31.51 -62.85 18.52
N TRP A 17 31.44 -63.71 17.51
CA TRP A 17 32.56 -63.96 16.60
C TRP A 17 32.80 -62.80 15.64
N VAL A 18 31.72 -62.20 15.13
CA VAL A 18 31.81 -60.98 14.30
C VAL A 18 32.35 -59.83 15.14
N GLU A 19 31.85 -59.63 16.36
CA GLU A 19 32.36 -58.60 17.28
C GLU A 19 33.84 -58.81 17.61
N SER A 20 34.28 -60.05 17.85
CA SER A 20 35.68 -60.36 18.12
C SER A 20 36.58 -60.09 16.91
N LEU A 21 36.11 -60.40 15.69
CA LEU A 21 36.85 -60.09 14.46
C LEU A 21 36.89 -58.59 14.17
N VAL A 22 35.79 -57.87 14.42
CA VAL A 22 35.74 -56.41 14.32
C VAL A 22 36.67 -55.78 15.35
N ALA A 23 36.66 -56.24 16.61
CA ALA A 23 37.57 -55.77 17.65
C ALA A 23 39.04 -56.01 17.29
N LEU A 24 39.37 -57.14 16.66
CA LEU A 24 40.73 -57.44 16.23
C LEU A 24 41.16 -56.60 15.01
N LYS A 25 40.22 -56.25 14.13
CA LYS A 25 40.46 -55.25 13.07
C LYS A 25 40.57 -53.84 13.63
N GLN A 26 39.74 -53.48 14.61
CA GLN A 26 39.77 -52.19 15.27
C GLN A 26 41.09 -52.00 16.02
N ALA A 27 41.57 -53.00 16.76
CA ALA A 27 42.88 -52.93 17.43
C ALA A 27 44.04 -52.67 16.46
N LYS A 28 43.99 -53.23 15.23
CA LYS A 28 44.96 -52.91 14.18
C LYS A 28 44.82 -51.48 13.67
N ILE A 29 43.58 -50.97 13.56
CA ILE A 29 43.32 -49.58 13.19
C ILE A 29 43.84 -48.65 14.29
N ASP A 30 43.56 -48.94 15.55
CA ASP A 30 44.00 -48.15 16.71
C ASP A 30 45.53 -48.10 16.78
N THR A 31 46.22 -49.23 16.53
CA THR A 31 47.69 -49.27 16.46
C THR A 31 48.22 -48.37 15.34
N LEU A 32 47.59 -48.39 14.16
CA LEU A 32 47.98 -47.52 13.04
C LEU A 32 47.67 -46.05 13.33
N GLU A 33 46.63 -45.75 14.09
CA GLU A 33 46.31 -44.39 14.53
C GLU A 33 47.36 -43.86 15.52
N GLU A 34 47.82 -44.68 16.46
CA GLU A 34 48.89 -44.33 17.40
C GLU A 34 50.25 -44.14 16.69
N GLU A 35 50.59 -45.02 15.74
CA GLU A 35 51.79 -44.86 14.90
C GLU A 35 51.71 -43.57 14.06
N LYS A 36 50.54 -43.27 13.51
CA LYS A 36 50.31 -42.02 12.75
C LYS A 36 50.50 -40.80 13.64
N GLU A 37 49.97 -40.80 14.86
CA GLU A 37 50.13 -39.70 15.81
C GLU A 37 51.62 -39.46 16.16
N THR A 38 52.37 -40.54 16.40
CA THR A 38 53.82 -40.48 16.67
C THR A 38 54.61 -39.87 15.50
N VAL A 39 54.28 -40.24 14.26
CA VAL A 39 54.92 -39.70 13.05
C VAL A 39 54.60 -38.21 12.88
N LEU A 40 53.37 -37.79 13.19
CA LEU A 40 52.98 -36.38 13.11
C LEU A 40 53.76 -35.50 14.10
N LEU A 41 53.94 -35.95 15.35
CA LEU A 41 54.76 -35.25 16.35
C LEU A 41 56.23 -35.13 15.93
N SER A 42 56.78 -36.18 15.33
CA SER A 42 58.15 -36.17 14.80
C SER A 42 58.31 -35.17 13.65
N LYS A 43 57.32 -35.10 12.76
CA LYS A 43 57.30 -34.13 11.66
C LYS A 43 57.25 -32.69 12.18
N GLU A 44 56.38 -32.40 13.13
CA GLU A 44 56.26 -31.07 13.74
C GLU A 44 57.59 -30.61 14.37
N THR A 45 58.28 -31.51 15.07
CA THR A 45 59.60 -31.22 15.65
C THR A 45 60.64 -30.87 14.58
N LEU A 46 60.68 -31.62 13.48
CA LEU A 46 61.62 -31.37 12.37
C LEU A 46 61.33 -30.06 11.65
N ASP A 47 60.05 -29.73 11.44
CA ASP A 47 59.64 -28.46 10.82
C ASP A 47 60.09 -27.25 11.68
N ASN A 48 59.96 -27.36 13.01
CA ASN A 48 60.45 -26.34 13.94
C ASN A 48 61.98 -26.16 13.88
N ILE A 49 62.75 -27.25 13.84
CA ILE A 49 64.21 -27.19 13.71
C ILE A 49 64.63 -26.55 12.38
N LYS A 50 63.96 -26.91 11.28
CA LYS A 50 64.22 -26.33 9.95
C LYS A 50 63.97 -24.83 9.93
N SER A 51 62.89 -24.37 10.56
CA SER A 51 62.57 -22.94 10.68
C SER A 51 63.67 -22.17 11.42
N PHE A 52 64.13 -22.70 12.55
CA PHE A 52 65.24 -22.11 13.31
C PHE A 52 66.52 -22.00 12.48
N PHE A 53 66.93 -23.07 11.80
CA PHE A 53 68.15 -23.06 10.98
C PHE A 53 68.07 -22.08 9.81
N THR A 54 66.88 -21.96 9.19
CA THR A 54 66.64 -21.00 8.10
C THR A 54 66.79 -19.56 8.60
N SER A 55 66.21 -19.25 9.75
CA SER A 55 66.34 -17.94 10.40
C SER A 55 67.79 -17.62 10.78
N PHE A 56 68.48 -18.58 11.40
CA PHE A 56 69.87 -18.41 11.82
C PHE A 56 70.79 -18.16 10.62
N ARG A 57 70.62 -18.92 9.53
CA ARG A 57 71.36 -18.71 8.29
C ARG A 57 71.14 -17.31 7.71
N SER A 58 69.88 -16.84 7.65
CA SER A 58 69.57 -15.49 7.15
C SER A 58 70.25 -14.39 7.98
N MET A 59 70.36 -14.57 9.29
CA MET A 59 71.08 -13.63 10.16
C MET A 59 72.57 -13.55 9.79
N ILE A 60 73.22 -14.70 9.57
CA ILE A 60 74.62 -14.74 9.15
C ILE A 60 74.78 -14.09 7.78
N GLU A 61 73.92 -14.42 6.81
CA GLU A 61 73.96 -13.83 5.45
C GLU A 61 73.80 -12.29 5.44
N LYS A 62 73.14 -11.70 6.43
CA LYS A 62 73.04 -10.22 6.56
C LYS A 62 74.30 -9.57 7.12
N VAL A 63 75.06 -10.28 7.96
CA VAL A 63 76.26 -9.75 8.64
C VAL A 63 77.53 -10.06 7.84
N THR A 64 77.54 -11.20 7.14
CA THR A 64 78.53 -11.53 6.14
C THR A 64 77.91 -11.21 4.79
N ASP A 65 78.17 -10.02 4.25
CA ASP A 65 77.80 -9.61 2.89
C ASP A 65 78.46 -10.55 1.86
N ALA A 66 77.92 -11.77 1.76
CA ALA A 66 78.60 -12.92 1.20
C ALA A 66 77.57 -13.90 0.62
N GLN A 67 76.75 -13.41 -0.31
CA GLN A 67 76.26 -14.25 -1.40
C GLN A 67 77.48 -14.65 -2.25
N PHE A 68 78.31 -15.57 -1.74
CA PHE A 68 79.44 -16.23 -2.41
C PHE A 68 80.76 -15.43 -2.59
N GLY A 69 81.44 -15.10 -1.49
CA GLY A 69 82.91 -15.20 -1.47
C GLY A 69 83.72 -14.03 -2.05
N VAL A 70 83.23 -12.80 -1.94
CA VAL A 70 84.03 -11.59 -2.09
C VAL A 70 83.83 -10.71 -0.86
N ALA A 71 84.93 -10.35 -0.20
CA ALA A 71 84.91 -9.51 0.99
C ALA A 71 84.72 -8.03 0.61
N SER A 72 83.48 -7.60 0.30
CA SER A 72 83.14 -6.18 0.46
C SER A 72 82.73 -5.98 1.92
N MET A 73 83.60 -5.36 2.71
CA MET A 73 83.25 -4.89 4.06
C MET A 73 82.33 -3.65 3.99
N ASP A 74 81.42 -3.59 3.02
CA ASP A 74 80.65 -2.39 2.65
C ASP A 74 79.79 -1.89 3.82
N LEU A 75 79.28 -2.82 4.63
CA LEU A 75 78.57 -2.52 5.87
C LEU A 75 79.40 -1.66 6.85
N PHE A 76 80.73 -1.81 6.84
CA PHE A 76 81.67 -1.05 7.68
C PHE A 76 82.34 0.14 6.98
N ALA A 77 82.10 0.33 5.68
CA ALA A 77 82.64 1.42 4.86
C ALA A 77 81.61 2.52 4.56
N GLN A 78 80.49 2.55 5.31
CA GLN A 78 79.42 3.53 5.10
C GLN A 78 79.87 4.95 5.45
N ASN A 79 79.79 5.86 4.48
CA ASN A 79 80.00 7.28 4.68
C ASN A 79 78.70 7.95 5.18
N LEU A 80 78.84 8.88 6.12
CA LEU A 80 77.72 9.68 6.62
C LEU A 80 77.77 11.09 6.03
N ALA A 81 76.79 11.44 5.19
CA ALA A 81 76.60 12.82 4.76
C ALA A 81 75.86 13.62 5.84
N THR A 82 76.40 14.79 6.20
CA THR A 82 75.75 15.74 7.11
C THR A 82 75.62 17.10 6.44
N SER A 83 74.55 17.82 6.75
CA SER A 83 74.27 19.15 6.21
C SER A 83 74.22 20.18 7.34
N SER A 84 74.73 21.38 7.08
CA SER A 84 74.63 22.50 8.02
C SER A 84 73.20 23.07 8.10
N ASN A 85 72.34 22.78 7.11
CA ASN A 85 70.93 23.18 7.11
C ASN A 85 70.07 22.13 6.38
N LEU A 86 69.41 21.27 7.16
CA LEU A 86 68.59 20.16 6.64
C LEU A 86 67.30 20.62 5.96
N ASP A 87 66.82 21.83 6.24
CA ASP A 87 65.59 22.35 5.62
C ASP A 87 65.83 22.86 4.19
N VAL A 88 67.10 23.12 3.82
CA VAL A 88 67.49 23.62 2.49
C VAL A 88 68.04 22.50 1.60
N LEU A 89 68.87 21.62 2.14
CA LEU A 89 69.47 20.51 1.41
C LEU A 89 69.79 19.34 2.35
N THR A 90 69.31 18.16 1.99
CA THR A 90 69.77 16.88 2.55
C THR A 90 70.59 16.13 1.50
N ALA A 91 71.51 15.29 1.96
CA ALA A 91 72.34 14.46 1.10
C ALA A 91 72.52 13.07 1.72
N SER A 92 72.74 12.07 0.86
CA SER A 92 73.14 10.72 1.24
C SER A 92 74.44 10.38 0.53
N ALA A 93 75.38 9.73 1.22
CA ALA A 93 76.66 9.30 0.64
C ALA A 93 76.65 7.79 0.40
N THR A 94 77.22 7.37 -0.72
CA THR A 94 77.55 5.95 -0.98
C THR A 94 78.89 5.61 -0.34
N THR A 95 79.23 4.33 -0.25
CA THR A 95 80.48 3.85 0.35
C THR A 95 81.73 4.25 -0.45
N ASP A 96 81.58 4.45 -1.76
CA ASP A 96 82.64 5.00 -2.64
C ASP A 96 82.74 6.54 -2.63
N ALA A 97 81.88 7.24 -1.87
CA ALA A 97 81.91 8.70 -1.82
C ALA A 97 83.20 9.24 -1.17
N GLU A 98 83.77 10.30 -1.73
CA GLU A 98 84.97 10.94 -1.16
C GLU A 98 84.63 11.72 0.12
N GLU A 99 85.40 11.49 1.18
CA GLU A 99 85.25 12.18 2.46
C GLU A 99 85.78 13.63 2.34
N ALA A 100 84.86 14.59 2.15
CA ALA A 100 85.18 16.00 2.00
C ALA A 100 84.04 16.91 2.48
N VAL A 101 84.36 18.21 2.66
CA VAL A 101 83.38 19.26 2.95
C VAL A 101 83.03 20.02 1.67
N TYR A 102 81.75 20.03 1.31
CA TYR A 102 81.23 20.69 0.11
C TYR A 102 80.44 21.96 0.47
N ASN A 103 80.77 23.09 -0.15
CA ASN A 103 80.00 24.34 -0.01
C ASN A 103 78.96 24.43 -1.13
N VAL A 104 77.68 24.30 -0.79
CA VAL A 104 76.55 24.29 -1.76
C VAL A 104 75.66 25.51 -1.55
N GLN A 105 75.28 26.18 -2.65
CA GLN A 105 74.33 27.29 -2.66
C GLN A 105 73.08 26.92 -3.49
N VAL A 106 71.89 26.99 -2.90
CA VAL A 106 70.60 26.74 -3.58
C VAL A 106 69.92 28.09 -3.85
N ASN A 107 69.81 28.48 -5.12
CA ASN A 107 69.21 29.76 -5.51
C ASN A 107 67.69 29.66 -5.77
N GLU A 108 67.24 28.60 -6.43
CA GLU A 108 65.84 28.38 -6.78
C GLU A 108 65.56 26.88 -6.86
N LEU A 109 64.37 26.47 -6.44
CA LEU A 109 63.92 25.09 -6.55
C LEU A 109 63.33 24.85 -7.94
N ALA A 110 63.55 23.66 -8.49
CA ALA A 110 62.84 23.26 -9.70
C ALA A 110 61.33 23.20 -9.44
N THR A 111 60.53 23.82 -10.30
CA THR A 111 59.06 23.81 -10.24
C THR A 111 58.47 23.16 -11.49
N ASN A 112 57.34 22.48 -11.33
CA ASN A 112 56.56 21.97 -12.47
C ASN A 112 55.76 23.09 -13.13
N SER A 113 55.59 23.04 -14.46
CA SER A 113 54.70 23.95 -15.20
C SER A 113 53.26 23.44 -15.18
N ALA A 114 52.28 24.32 -14.91
CA ALA A 114 50.85 24.02 -14.99
C ALA A 114 50.16 24.94 -16.00
N ALA A 115 49.34 24.38 -16.89
CA ALA A 115 48.52 25.12 -17.85
C ALA A 115 47.03 24.89 -17.56
N ASN A 116 46.26 25.98 -17.44
CA ASN A 116 44.80 25.96 -17.29
C ASN A 116 44.13 26.38 -18.60
N SER A 117 43.02 25.73 -18.97
CA SER A 117 42.23 26.08 -20.17
C SER A 117 41.06 27.00 -19.84
N ASN A 118 40.74 27.95 -20.73
CA ASN A 118 39.54 28.80 -20.67
C ASN A 118 38.37 28.24 -21.51
N TYR A 119 38.49 27.02 -22.06
CA TYR A 119 37.42 26.40 -22.85
C TYR A 119 36.35 25.77 -21.97
N CYS A 120 35.15 26.36 -22.00
CA CYS A 120 33.90 25.70 -21.60
C CYS A 120 33.07 25.42 -22.86
N TYR A 121 32.31 24.32 -22.86
CA TYR A 121 31.28 24.10 -23.87
C TYR A 121 29.95 23.83 -23.16
N MET A 122 28.87 24.35 -23.75
CA MET A 122 27.52 24.08 -23.31
C MET A 122 27.07 22.77 -23.93
N THR A 123 26.68 21.80 -23.12
CA THR A 123 25.98 20.61 -23.62
C THR A 123 24.48 20.80 -23.41
N THR A 124 23.68 20.51 -24.43
CA THR A 124 22.23 20.47 -24.33
C THR A 124 21.82 19.03 -24.03
N ILE A 125 21.33 18.79 -22.82
CA ILE A 125 20.71 17.52 -22.45
C ILE A 125 19.22 17.63 -22.78
N VAL A 126 18.75 16.77 -23.67
CA VAL A 126 17.32 16.57 -23.89
C VAL A 126 16.86 15.58 -22.82
N GLN A 127 16.02 16.06 -21.89
CA GLN A 127 15.49 15.23 -20.81
C GLN A 127 14.00 15.03 -21.02
N THR A 128 13.57 13.77 -21.05
CA THR A 128 12.16 13.38 -21.10
C THR A 128 11.73 12.88 -19.72
N THR A 129 10.68 13.46 -19.16
CA THR A 129 10.13 13.10 -17.83
C THR A 129 8.61 13.02 -17.89
N THR A 130 7.98 12.41 -16.90
CA THR A 130 6.53 12.52 -16.70
C THR A 130 6.15 14.00 -16.54
N ALA A 131 5.11 14.42 -17.24
CA ALA A 131 4.62 15.79 -17.17
C ALA A 131 3.96 16.08 -15.80
N ARG A 132 3.86 17.36 -15.48
CA ARG A 132 3.20 17.91 -14.28
C ARG A 132 2.12 18.89 -14.72
N SER A 133 1.25 19.33 -13.81
CA SER A 133 0.17 20.25 -14.18
C SER A 133 0.69 21.58 -14.74
N ASP A 134 1.90 21.99 -14.33
CA ASP A 134 2.60 23.18 -14.81
C ASP A 134 3.49 22.94 -16.04
N SER A 135 3.59 21.70 -16.56
CA SER A 135 4.28 21.43 -17.81
C SER A 135 3.60 22.14 -18.96
N LYS A 136 4.39 22.86 -19.77
CA LYS A 136 3.89 23.60 -20.92
C LYS A 136 3.47 22.66 -22.03
N LEU A 137 2.35 22.94 -22.69
CA LEU A 137 1.84 22.12 -23.79
C LEU A 137 2.87 21.97 -24.93
N ILE A 138 3.71 22.98 -25.16
CA ILE A 138 4.80 22.92 -26.14
C ILE A 138 5.86 21.86 -25.82
N ASN A 139 6.09 21.55 -24.54
CA ASN A 139 7.01 20.48 -24.14
C ASN A 139 6.40 19.08 -24.39
N LEU A 140 5.08 18.99 -24.56
CA LEU A 140 4.35 17.79 -24.94
C LEU A 140 4.22 17.66 -26.47
N GLY A 141 4.69 18.65 -27.23
CA GLY A 141 4.61 18.66 -28.70
C GLY A 141 3.42 19.44 -29.28
N VAL A 142 2.65 20.15 -28.44
CA VAL A 142 1.51 20.97 -28.87
C VAL A 142 1.97 22.37 -29.27
N LYS A 143 1.55 22.85 -30.44
CA LYS A 143 1.85 24.20 -30.93
C LYS A 143 0.74 25.17 -30.53
N ALA A 144 1.08 26.45 -30.39
CA ALA A 144 0.07 27.51 -30.29
C ALA A 144 -0.85 27.50 -31.52
N GLY A 145 -2.12 27.84 -31.31
CA GLY A 145 -3.17 27.81 -32.32
C GLY A 145 -4.54 27.52 -31.72
N ARG A 146 -5.55 27.35 -32.56
CA ARG A 146 -6.95 27.16 -32.17
C ARG A 146 -7.38 25.72 -32.32
N ILE A 147 -8.22 25.29 -31.38
CA ILE A 147 -8.97 24.05 -31.45
C ILE A 147 -10.46 24.36 -31.26
N GLY A 148 -11.33 23.59 -31.91
CA GLY A 148 -12.77 23.58 -31.72
C GLY A 148 -13.16 22.38 -30.85
N VAL A 149 -14.10 22.60 -29.93
CA VAL A 149 -14.59 21.56 -29.02
C VAL A 149 -16.11 21.61 -29.01
N THR A 150 -16.76 20.51 -29.44
CA THR A 150 -18.22 20.43 -29.52
C THR A 150 -18.79 19.96 -28.20
N VAL A 151 -19.63 20.78 -27.57
CA VAL A 151 -20.29 20.49 -26.29
C VAL A 151 -21.78 20.78 -26.46
N ASP A 152 -22.64 19.83 -26.12
CA ASP A 152 -24.09 19.93 -26.30
C ASP A 152 -24.51 20.29 -27.75
N GLY A 153 -23.74 19.80 -28.74
CA GLY A 153 -23.96 20.08 -30.16
C GLY A 153 -23.53 21.48 -30.63
N VAL A 154 -22.81 22.25 -29.80
CA VAL A 154 -22.28 23.58 -30.12
C VAL A 154 -20.75 23.55 -30.10
N GLU A 155 -20.11 23.89 -31.23
CA GLU A 155 -18.64 24.03 -31.29
C GLU A 155 -18.19 25.32 -30.59
N ARG A 156 -17.26 25.18 -29.65
CA ARG A 156 -16.64 26.27 -28.87
C ARG A 156 -15.14 26.29 -29.16
N GLY A 157 -14.60 27.46 -29.48
CA GLY A 157 -13.18 27.63 -29.76
C GLY A 157 -12.34 27.80 -28.50
N ILE A 158 -11.23 27.06 -28.41
CA ILE A 158 -10.19 27.22 -27.40
C ILE A 158 -8.91 27.72 -28.09
N GLU A 159 -8.37 28.83 -27.61
CA GLU A 159 -7.08 29.36 -28.06
C GLU A 159 -5.95 28.77 -27.21
N LEU A 160 -4.94 28.17 -27.85
CA LEU A 160 -3.72 27.65 -27.24
C LEU A 160 -2.54 28.60 -27.49
N THR A 161 -1.77 28.90 -26.46
CA THR A 161 -0.60 29.79 -26.48
C THR A 161 0.66 29.06 -26.03
N ASP A 162 1.85 29.59 -26.35
CA ASP A 162 3.15 29.01 -25.95
C ASP A 162 3.36 28.92 -24.42
N ASN A 163 2.51 29.60 -23.64
CA ASN A 163 2.57 29.59 -22.18
C ASN A 163 1.51 28.73 -21.53
N ASP A 164 0.58 28.16 -22.31
CA ASP A 164 -0.39 27.25 -21.73
C ASP A 164 0.30 26.00 -21.19
N THR A 165 -0.16 25.60 -20.02
CA THR A 165 0.19 24.36 -19.34
C THR A 165 -0.98 23.38 -19.39
N ILE A 166 -0.73 22.13 -18.98
CA ILE A 166 -1.78 21.13 -18.80
C ILE A 166 -2.91 21.68 -17.91
N GLN A 167 -2.58 22.33 -16.79
CA GLN A 167 -3.55 22.96 -15.89
C GLN A 167 -4.42 24.01 -16.60
N THR A 168 -3.81 24.93 -17.35
CA THR A 168 -4.58 25.96 -18.06
C THR A 168 -5.45 25.37 -19.17
N PHE A 169 -5.05 24.23 -19.74
CA PHE A 169 -5.86 23.52 -20.72
C PHE A 169 -7.08 22.85 -20.09
N VAL A 170 -6.91 22.19 -18.94
CA VAL A 170 -8.00 21.67 -18.11
C VAL A 170 -9.00 22.78 -17.76
N GLU A 171 -8.51 23.94 -17.34
CA GLU A 171 -9.36 25.10 -17.02
C GLU A 171 -10.16 25.61 -18.23
N LYS A 172 -9.55 25.65 -19.42
CA LYS A 172 -10.22 26.05 -20.65
C LYS A 172 -11.33 25.08 -21.06
N LEU A 173 -11.12 23.77 -20.89
CA LEU A 173 -12.14 22.74 -21.14
C LEU A 173 -13.30 22.83 -20.14
N ASN A 174 -12.99 22.92 -18.84
CA ASN A 174 -14.01 23.06 -17.80
C ASN A 174 -14.83 24.36 -17.98
N ALA A 175 -14.21 25.45 -18.43
CA ALA A 175 -14.90 26.72 -18.70
C ALA A 175 -15.92 26.66 -19.84
N ILE A 176 -15.77 25.70 -20.76
CA ILE A 176 -16.71 25.47 -21.86
C ILE A 176 -17.73 24.36 -21.58
N GLY A 177 -17.71 23.78 -20.38
CA GLY A 177 -18.64 22.73 -19.94
C GLY A 177 -18.14 21.31 -20.18
N VAL A 178 -16.87 21.11 -20.55
CA VAL A 178 -16.27 19.78 -20.67
C VAL A 178 -15.57 19.40 -19.37
N SER A 179 -15.96 18.29 -18.76
CA SER A 179 -15.26 17.77 -17.58
C SER A 179 -13.87 17.28 -17.98
N ALA A 180 -12.83 17.98 -17.51
CA ALA A 180 -11.44 17.61 -17.74
C ALA A 180 -10.64 17.61 -16.44
N SER A 181 -9.68 16.71 -16.32
CA SER A 181 -8.77 16.66 -15.17
C SER A 181 -7.40 16.09 -15.54
N TYR A 182 -6.41 16.36 -14.69
CA TYR A 182 -5.08 15.79 -14.79
C TYR A 182 -4.65 15.24 -13.43
N ASN A 183 -4.17 14.00 -13.41
CA ASN A 183 -3.67 13.38 -12.19
C ASN A 183 -2.14 13.48 -12.15
N GLU A 184 -1.59 14.30 -11.24
CA GLU A 184 -0.13 14.46 -11.12
C GLU A 184 0.62 13.20 -10.66
N LEU A 185 -0.05 12.29 -9.95
CA LEU A 185 0.57 11.06 -9.45
C LEU A 185 0.81 10.08 -10.60
N THR A 186 -0.20 9.93 -11.48
CA THR A 186 -0.15 8.99 -12.60
C THR A 186 0.32 9.63 -13.90
N GLY A 187 0.30 10.97 -13.98
CA GLY A 187 0.54 11.72 -15.20
C GLY A 187 -0.55 11.56 -16.26
N VAL A 188 -1.72 11.03 -15.91
CA VAL A 188 -2.81 10.73 -16.86
C VAL A 188 -3.72 11.94 -16.98
N PHE A 189 -4.05 12.31 -18.23
CA PHE A 189 -5.04 13.33 -18.54
C PHE A 189 -6.38 12.67 -18.90
N PHE A 190 -7.46 13.24 -18.40
CA PHE A 190 -8.83 12.82 -18.62
C PHE A 190 -9.64 13.96 -19.21
N VAL A 191 -10.49 13.63 -20.18
CA VAL A 191 -11.48 14.54 -20.73
C VAL A 191 -12.74 13.77 -21.13
N ASP A 192 -13.89 14.24 -20.65
CA ASP A 192 -15.20 13.70 -21.01
C ASP A 192 -15.72 14.35 -22.30
N ILE A 193 -15.16 13.92 -23.44
CA ILE A 193 -15.60 14.34 -24.76
C ILE A 193 -15.19 13.32 -25.82
N ASP A 194 -16.01 13.12 -26.85
CA ASP A 194 -15.67 12.24 -27.96
C ASP A 194 -14.46 12.79 -28.75
N LYS A 195 -13.62 11.88 -29.26
CA LYS A 195 -12.51 12.24 -30.16
C LYS A 195 -12.97 13.07 -31.36
N ASN A 196 -14.12 12.75 -31.92
CA ASN A 196 -14.69 13.42 -33.07
C ASN A 196 -15.23 14.81 -32.75
N ASP A 197 -15.47 15.10 -31.46
CA ASP A 197 -15.90 16.41 -30.99
C ASP A 197 -14.73 17.37 -30.74
N ILE A 198 -13.48 16.91 -30.91
CA ILE A 198 -12.28 17.75 -30.96
C ILE A 198 -11.87 18.00 -32.41
N ASN A 199 -11.91 19.26 -32.80
CA ASN A 199 -11.51 19.76 -34.11
C ASN A 199 -10.19 20.55 -33.99
N ASP A 200 -9.06 19.98 -34.40
CA ASP A 200 -7.75 20.66 -34.33
C ASP A 200 -7.56 21.65 -35.49
N ILE A 201 -8.25 22.79 -35.41
CA ILE A 201 -8.39 23.79 -36.50
C ILE A 201 -7.03 24.23 -37.06
N ASP A 202 -6.07 24.53 -36.18
CA ASP A 202 -4.75 25.02 -36.57
C ASP A 202 -3.66 23.93 -36.59
N ASN A 203 -4.05 22.65 -36.53
CA ASN A 203 -3.13 21.50 -36.49
C ASN A 203 -2.07 21.69 -35.39
N THR A 204 -2.55 22.03 -34.20
CA THR A 204 -1.77 22.22 -32.98
C THR A 204 -1.06 20.94 -32.56
N GLY A 205 -1.56 19.77 -32.96
CA GLY A 205 -1.06 18.46 -32.56
C GLY A 205 -1.61 18.01 -31.20
N ILE A 206 -2.65 18.68 -30.68
CA ILE A 206 -3.23 18.39 -29.36
C ILE A 206 -3.67 16.92 -29.24
N SER A 207 -4.29 16.39 -30.29
CA SER A 207 -4.83 15.03 -30.29
C SER A 207 -3.75 13.96 -30.24
N ASP A 208 -2.61 14.22 -30.87
CA ASP A 208 -1.46 13.32 -30.84
C ASP A 208 -0.72 13.43 -29.51
N ALA A 209 -0.47 14.65 -29.02
CA ALA A 209 0.23 14.89 -27.77
C ALA A 209 -0.51 14.31 -26.56
N PHE A 210 -1.84 14.48 -26.53
CA PHE A 210 -2.70 13.95 -25.48
C PHE A 210 -3.22 12.55 -25.77
N HIS A 211 -2.75 11.90 -26.85
CA HIS A 211 -3.15 10.55 -27.22
C HIS A 211 -4.67 10.34 -27.09
N PHE A 212 -5.45 11.25 -27.68
CA PHE A 212 -6.90 11.19 -27.68
C PHE A 212 -7.36 9.97 -28.48
N GLU A 213 -7.39 8.83 -27.80
CA GLU A 213 -7.93 7.55 -28.25
C GLU A 213 -9.21 7.31 -27.43
N GLY A 214 -10.36 7.51 -28.06
CA GLY A 214 -11.63 7.15 -27.45
C GLY A 214 -11.69 5.64 -27.27
N VAL A 215 -11.89 5.19 -26.03
CA VAL A 215 -12.36 3.83 -25.75
C VAL A 215 -13.78 3.92 -25.24
N ASN A 216 -14.69 3.29 -25.95
CA ASN A 216 -16.12 3.28 -25.62
C ASN A 216 -16.39 2.24 -24.51
N GLU A 217 -15.59 2.32 -23.44
CA GLU A 217 -15.48 1.35 -22.35
C GLU A 217 -15.37 2.11 -21.02
N GLY A 218 -16.39 1.95 -20.17
CA GLY A 218 -16.48 2.58 -18.86
C GLY A 218 -17.70 2.12 -18.06
N TYR A 219 -17.89 2.72 -16.88
CA TYR A 219 -18.96 2.44 -15.94
C TYR A 219 -19.47 3.70 -15.25
N THR A 220 -20.78 3.79 -15.06
CA THR A 220 -21.43 4.65 -14.06
C THR A 220 -21.85 3.83 -12.85
N SER A 221 -22.10 4.46 -11.71
CA SER A 221 -22.93 3.88 -10.65
C SER A 221 -24.15 4.73 -10.34
N ASP A 222 -25.15 4.09 -9.73
CA ASP A 222 -26.11 4.82 -8.90
C ASP A 222 -25.40 5.47 -7.70
N SER A 223 -26.07 6.40 -7.01
CA SER A 223 -25.53 6.96 -5.77
C SER A 223 -25.28 5.85 -4.75
N LEU A 224 -24.04 5.76 -4.28
CA LEU A 224 -23.64 4.84 -3.23
C LEU A 224 -24.02 5.42 -1.87
N GLU A 225 -24.57 4.55 -1.02
CA GLU A 225 -25.11 4.93 0.28
C GLU A 225 -24.68 3.90 1.31
N ILE A 226 -24.49 4.37 2.54
CA ILE A 226 -24.34 3.53 3.73
C ILE A 226 -25.58 3.68 4.61
N SER A 227 -26.03 2.58 5.19
CA SER A 227 -27.16 2.57 6.12
C SER A 227 -26.72 2.15 7.52
N SER A 228 -27.13 2.90 8.53
CA SER A 228 -27.01 2.53 9.93
C SER A 228 -28.40 2.30 10.51
N THR A 229 -28.59 1.18 11.20
CA THR A 229 -29.86 0.84 11.84
C THR A 229 -29.68 0.85 13.35
N ASP A 230 -30.44 1.70 14.03
CA ASP A 230 -30.48 1.76 15.48
C ASP A 230 -31.86 1.33 16.00
N THR A 231 -31.90 0.82 17.22
CA THR A 231 -33.13 0.44 17.92
C THR A 231 -33.31 1.34 19.12
N VAL A 232 -34.39 2.13 19.09
CA VAL A 232 -34.75 3.04 20.17
C VAL A 232 -36.01 2.52 20.86
N PHE A 233 -36.02 2.55 22.19
CA PHE A 233 -37.20 2.32 23.00
C PHE A 233 -37.75 3.66 23.44
N SER A 234 -39.02 3.92 23.14
CA SER A 234 -39.72 5.14 23.57
C SER A 234 -40.93 4.78 24.39
N ALA A 235 -41.28 5.62 25.38
CA ALA A 235 -42.51 5.48 26.14
C ALA A 235 -43.71 5.40 25.18
N ALA A 236 -44.70 4.58 25.54
CA ALA A 236 -45.94 4.47 24.78
C ALA A 236 -46.71 5.79 24.84
N THR A 237 -47.35 6.14 23.73
CA THR A 237 -48.23 7.32 23.61
C THR A 237 -49.61 6.87 23.17
N GLU A 238 -50.58 7.78 23.11
CA GLU A 238 -51.93 7.48 22.62
C GLU A 238 -51.91 6.94 21.17
N ASP A 239 -50.93 7.33 20.35
CA ASP A 239 -50.78 6.83 18.98
C ASP A 239 -50.16 5.42 18.90
N THR A 240 -49.63 4.88 20.01
CA THR A 240 -48.98 3.57 20.02
C THR A 240 -50.02 2.45 19.83
N LEU A 241 -49.80 1.58 18.84
CA LEU A 241 -50.64 0.39 18.61
C LEU A 241 -50.54 -0.57 19.79
N LEU A 242 -51.67 -1.10 20.26
CA LEU A 242 -51.69 -2.11 21.33
C LEU A 242 -50.94 -3.39 20.92
N SER A 243 -50.95 -3.73 19.63
CA SER A 243 -50.18 -4.84 19.07
C SER A 243 -48.66 -4.63 19.18
N ALA A 244 -48.18 -3.38 19.13
CA ALA A 244 -46.77 -3.06 19.34
C ALA A 244 -46.35 -3.21 20.82
N LEU A 245 -47.31 -3.21 21.74
CA LEU A 245 -47.13 -3.53 23.17
C LEU A 245 -47.36 -5.02 23.47
N GLY A 246 -47.67 -5.84 22.46
CA GLY A 246 -47.85 -7.30 22.60
C GLY A 246 -49.28 -7.77 22.90
N VAL A 247 -50.28 -6.88 22.82
CA VAL A 247 -51.70 -7.24 22.96
C VAL A 247 -52.18 -7.92 21.68
N LYS A 248 -52.92 -9.03 21.79
CA LYS A 248 -53.51 -9.74 20.64
C LYS A 248 -54.92 -9.27 20.32
N ASP A 249 -55.34 -9.49 19.08
CA ASP A 249 -56.71 -9.26 18.63
C ASP A 249 -57.71 -10.14 19.41
N GLY A 250 -58.89 -9.57 19.70
CA GLY A 250 -59.94 -10.26 20.45
C GLY A 250 -60.82 -9.32 21.26
N VAL A 251 -61.63 -9.88 22.14
CA VAL A 251 -62.54 -9.11 23.00
C VAL A 251 -62.00 -9.09 24.43
N VAL A 252 -61.90 -7.88 25.00
CA VAL A 252 -61.56 -7.62 26.40
C VAL A 252 -62.84 -7.39 27.18
N THR A 253 -62.93 -7.99 28.37
CA THR A 253 -64.03 -7.76 29.32
C THR A 253 -63.56 -6.82 30.43
N ILE A 254 -64.34 -5.78 30.70
CA ILE A 254 -64.03 -4.76 31.71
C ILE A 254 -65.21 -4.65 32.67
N HIS A 255 -64.94 -4.91 33.95
CA HIS A 255 -65.92 -4.79 35.02
C HIS A 255 -65.78 -3.40 35.65
N ALA A 256 -66.80 -2.55 35.52
CA ALA A 256 -66.82 -1.20 36.09
C ALA A 256 -68.27 -0.74 36.29
N ASN A 257 -68.51 0.16 37.26
CA ASN A 257 -69.84 0.74 37.48
C ASN A 257 -70.96 -0.33 37.65
N ASP A 258 -70.67 -1.42 38.36
CA ASP A 258 -71.56 -2.58 38.55
C ASP A 258 -72.04 -3.26 37.24
N SER A 259 -71.29 -3.13 36.14
CA SER A 259 -71.61 -3.70 34.81
C SER A 259 -70.36 -4.22 34.09
N ASP A 260 -70.60 -5.10 33.10
CA ASP A 260 -69.55 -5.66 32.24
C ASP A 260 -69.59 -5.00 30.86
N TYR A 261 -68.44 -4.51 30.42
CA TYR A 261 -68.24 -3.92 29.09
C TYR A 261 -67.34 -4.82 28.25
N LEU A 262 -67.75 -5.03 26.99
CA LEU A 262 -66.97 -5.75 25.99
C LEU A 262 -66.33 -4.74 25.03
N ILE A 263 -65.02 -4.82 24.85
CA ILE A 263 -64.25 -3.98 23.92
C ILE A 263 -63.51 -4.86 22.95
N ASN A 264 -63.68 -4.61 21.65
CA ASN A 264 -63.02 -5.37 20.61
C ASN A 264 -61.69 -4.71 20.24
N ILE A 265 -60.58 -5.43 20.45
CA ILE A 265 -59.22 -5.06 20.07
C ILE A 265 -58.88 -5.70 18.74
N THR A 266 -58.30 -4.91 17.84
CA THR A 266 -57.83 -5.36 16.52
C THR A 266 -56.39 -4.91 16.32
N SER A 267 -55.73 -5.44 15.29
CA SER A 267 -54.35 -5.08 14.95
C SER A 267 -54.10 -3.58 14.72
N THR A 268 -55.14 -2.79 14.45
CA THR A 268 -55.09 -1.34 14.22
C THR A 268 -55.50 -0.51 15.43
N THR A 269 -55.92 -1.12 16.54
CA THR A 269 -56.36 -0.39 17.74
C THR A 269 -55.17 0.24 18.45
N THR A 270 -55.21 1.56 18.66
CA THR A 270 -54.20 2.28 19.42
C THR A 270 -54.50 2.30 20.93
N LEU A 271 -53.51 2.68 21.73
CA LEU A 271 -53.67 2.90 23.16
C LEU A 271 -54.66 4.04 23.43
N GLY A 272 -54.65 5.09 22.60
CA GLY A 272 -55.61 6.18 22.62
C GLY A 272 -57.04 5.74 22.30
N ASP A 273 -57.24 4.91 21.26
CA ASP A 273 -58.56 4.33 20.93
C ASP A 273 -59.13 3.54 22.12
N PHE A 274 -58.27 2.78 22.79
CA PHE A 274 -58.66 2.01 23.97
C PHE A 274 -59.03 2.91 25.14
N ILE A 275 -58.22 3.93 25.44
CA ILE A 275 -58.49 4.96 26.46
C ILE A 275 -59.85 5.64 26.19
N ASP A 276 -60.08 6.09 24.95
CA ASP A 276 -61.32 6.75 24.53
C ASP A 276 -62.54 5.85 24.72
N GLU A 277 -62.45 4.57 24.39
CA GLU A 277 -63.55 3.61 24.56
C GLU A 277 -63.91 3.41 26.05
N LEU A 278 -62.91 3.39 26.95
CA LEU A 278 -63.15 3.31 28.39
C LEU A 278 -63.74 4.62 28.94
N GLN A 279 -63.22 5.77 28.53
CA GLN A 279 -63.71 7.08 28.96
C GLN A 279 -65.16 7.33 28.51
N LYS A 280 -65.57 6.90 27.31
CA LYS A 280 -66.97 6.94 26.83
C LYS A 280 -67.94 6.17 27.75
N ARG A 281 -67.43 5.21 28.53
CA ARG A 281 -68.19 4.39 29.50
C ARG A 281 -68.07 4.92 30.93
N ASN A 282 -67.56 6.13 31.11
CA ASN A 282 -67.27 6.77 32.41
C ASN A 282 -66.30 5.96 33.28
N ILE A 283 -65.27 5.36 32.67
CA ILE A 283 -64.15 4.74 33.38
C ILE A 283 -62.98 5.73 33.38
N ASP A 284 -62.42 6.03 34.54
CA ASP A 284 -61.27 6.93 34.66
C ASP A 284 -59.99 6.19 34.30
N ILE A 285 -59.42 6.54 33.14
CA ILE A 285 -58.18 5.97 32.62
C ILE A 285 -57.29 7.10 32.09
N LYS A 286 -56.00 7.04 32.41
CA LYS A 286 -54.99 8.04 32.01
C LYS A 286 -53.68 7.38 31.66
N LEU A 287 -53.02 7.91 30.63
CA LEU A 287 -51.64 7.63 30.27
C LEU A 287 -50.80 8.85 30.63
N ASP A 288 -49.68 8.66 31.32
CA ASP A 288 -48.73 9.74 31.61
C ASP A 288 -47.60 9.84 30.56
N ALA A 289 -46.73 10.83 30.73
CA ALA A 289 -45.63 11.09 29.81
C ALA A 289 -44.51 10.04 29.86
N ASP A 290 -44.47 9.23 30.92
CA ASP A 290 -43.49 8.16 31.10
C ASP A 290 -44.02 6.82 30.57
N GLY A 291 -45.25 6.79 30.06
CA GLY A 291 -45.87 5.59 29.48
C GLY A 291 -46.60 4.72 30.50
N ILE A 292 -46.98 5.26 31.66
CA ILE A 292 -47.73 4.52 32.68
C ILE A 292 -49.23 4.74 32.47
N LEU A 293 -49.95 3.65 32.25
CA LEU A 293 -51.40 3.60 32.14
C LEU A 293 -52.01 3.30 33.52
N THR A 294 -52.84 4.21 34.01
CA THR A 294 -53.59 4.04 35.26
C THR A 294 -55.08 3.97 34.96
N ILE A 295 -55.75 2.95 35.48
CA ILE A 295 -57.18 2.69 35.34
C ILE A 295 -57.77 2.68 36.76
N ASN A 296 -58.68 3.60 37.08
CA ASN A 296 -59.32 3.68 38.40
C ASN A 296 -60.74 3.11 38.36
N ASP A 297 -61.15 2.48 39.46
CA ASP A 297 -62.49 1.94 39.70
C ASP A 297 -63.03 0.99 38.62
N ALA A 298 -62.12 0.32 37.89
CA ALA A 298 -62.44 -0.66 36.87
C ALA A 298 -61.42 -1.81 36.89
N ARG A 299 -61.91 -3.01 36.59
CA ARG A 299 -61.10 -4.22 36.51
C ARG A 299 -61.19 -4.83 35.13
N ILE A 300 -60.08 -4.85 34.41
CA ILE A 300 -59.91 -5.65 33.21
C ILE A 300 -59.75 -7.10 33.62
N THR A 301 -60.52 -7.99 32.99
CA THR A 301 -60.36 -9.44 33.12
C THR A 301 -59.86 -10.03 31.81
N ASP A 302 -58.87 -10.91 31.90
CA ASP A 302 -58.29 -11.61 30.74
C ASP A 302 -59.07 -12.90 30.44
N GLU A 303 -60.40 -12.84 30.47
CA GLU A 303 -61.25 -14.00 30.14
C GLU A 303 -61.39 -14.23 28.61
N GLY A 304 -60.55 -13.57 27.81
CA GLY A 304 -60.56 -13.56 26.33
C GLY A 304 -59.24 -13.98 25.68
N THR A 305 -59.06 -13.67 24.39
CA THR A 305 -57.86 -14.07 23.59
C THR A 305 -56.76 -13.01 23.53
N THR A 306 -56.94 -11.86 24.17
CA THR A 306 -56.15 -10.63 23.96
C THR A 306 -54.87 -10.51 24.78
N ASN A 307 -54.70 -11.33 25.83
CA ASN A 307 -53.56 -11.32 26.78
C ASN A 307 -53.20 -9.91 27.31
N ILE A 308 -54.20 -9.03 27.44
CA ILE A 308 -53.99 -7.59 27.63
C ILE A 308 -53.38 -7.27 28.99
N ILE A 309 -53.70 -8.06 30.02
CA ILE A 309 -53.12 -7.92 31.36
C ILE A 309 -51.61 -8.19 31.35
N GLU A 310 -51.20 -9.26 30.67
CA GLU A 310 -49.78 -9.62 30.54
C GLU A 310 -49.03 -8.63 29.66
N ALA A 311 -49.57 -8.29 28.50
CA ALA A 311 -48.93 -7.40 27.52
C ALA A 311 -48.71 -5.98 28.07
N LEU A 312 -49.68 -5.43 28.80
CA LEU A 312 -49.56 -4.11 29.43
C LEU A 312 -48.96 -4.17 30.84
N GLY A 313 -48.72 -5.38 31.39
CA GLY A 313 -48.20 -5.54 32.76
C GLY A 313 -49.13 -4.94 33.83
N LEU A 314 -50.45 -5.06 33.66
CA LEU A 314 -51.43 -4.46 34.57
C LEU A 314 -51.39 -5.15 35.94
N ASN A 315 -51.00 -4.40 36.97
CA ASN A 315 -51.06 -4.86 38.35
C ASN A 315 -52.24 -4.20 39.09
N SER A 316 -52.98 -4.97 39.88
CA SER A 316 -54.15 -4.46 40.60
C SER A 316 -53.76 -4.03 42.02
N ASP A 317 -54.22 -2.86 42.46
CA ASP A 317 -54.24 -2.54 43.88
C ASP A 317 -55.29 -3.42 44.57
N ILE A 318 -54.94 -3.97 45.73
CA ILE A 318 -55.77 -4.92 46.49
C ILE A 318 -56.87 -4.19 47.27
N TYR A 319 -56.75 -2.86 47.41
CA TYR A 319 -57.63 -2.04 48.26
C TYR A 319 -58.44 -0.99 47.50
N SER A 320 -58.06 -0.68 46.26
CA SER A 320 -58.80 0.17 45.33
C SER A 320 -58.92 -0.62 44.03
N ASN A 321 -60.07 -0.62 43.34
CA ASN A 321 -60.23 -1.34 42.07
C ASN A 321 -59.45 -0.62 40.94
N THR A 322 -58.15 -0.40 41.17
CA THR A 322 -57.24 0.38 40.35
C THR A 322 -56.21 -0.56 39.75
N GLN A 323 -55.98 -0.44 38.44
CA GLN A 323 -54.96 -1.18 37.71
C GLN A 323 -53.93 -0.21 37.12
N ILE A 324 -52.65 -0.50 37.34
CA ILE A 324 -51.54 0.30 36.84
C ILE A 324 -50.65 -0.59 35.98
N SER A 325 -50.28 -0.14 34.79
CA SER A 325 -49.34 -0.84 33.91
C SER A 325 -47.91 -0.81 34.45
N GLY A 326 -47.01 -1.57 33.82
CA GLY A 326 -45.59 -1.25 33.86
C GLY A 326 -45.26 -0.01 33.02
N ASP A 327 -43.96 0.30 32.90
CA ASP A 327 -43.46 1.34 31.99
C ASP A 327 -43.68 0.87 30.54
N LEU A 328 -44.80 1.26 29.93
CA LEU A 328 -45.13 0.85 28.58
C LEU A 328 -44.16 1.53 27.62
N SER A 329 -43.45 0.72 26.84
CA SER A 329 -42.55 1.22 25.81
C SER A 329 -42.72 0.41 24.54
N HIS A 330 -42.47 1.05 23.40
CA HIS A 330 -42.48 0.39 22.11
C HIS A 330 -41.09 0.48 21.47
N LYS A 331 -40.75 -0.58 20.73
CA LYS A 331 -39.51 -0.68 19.97
C LYS A 331 -39.70 -0.02 18.61
N THR A 332 -38.90 0.99 18.33
CA THR A 332 -38.83 1.62 17.01
C THR A 332 -37.46 1.39 16.41
N THR A 333 -37.43 0.90 15.18
CA THR A 333 -36.20 0.76 14.40
C THR A 333 -36.05 1.98 13.50
N ILE A 334 -34.93 2.68 13.64
CA ILE A 334 -34.60 3.85 12.83
C ILE A 334 -33.44 3.46 11.92
N THR A 335 -33.68 3.52 10.62
CA THR A 335 -32.63 3.38 9.60
C THR A 335 -32.29 4.77 9.09
N GLN A 336 -31.02 5.14 9.21
CA GLN A 336 -30.46 6.36 8.63
C GLN A 336 -29.58 5.98 7.44
N THR A 337 -29.76 6.70 6.35
CA THR A 337 -28.98 6.49 5.12
C THR A 337 -28.19 7.75 4.82
N THR A 338 -26.91 7.59 4.50
CA THR A 338 -26.02 8.70 4.11
C THR A 338 -25.24 8.33 2.88
N THR A 339 -24.96 9.31 2.01
CA THR A 339 -24.12 9.13 0.82
C THR A 339 -22.72 8.64 1.21
N ALA A 340 -22.19 7.68 0.47
CA ALA A 340 -20.84 7.18 0.65
C ALA A 340 -19.81 8.27 0.29
N THR A 341 -18.66 8.21 0.95
CA THR A 341 -17.53 9.12 0.73
C THR A 341 -16.28 8.33 0.40
N SER A 342 -15.19 9.03 0.05
CA SER A 342 -13.89 8.37 -0.17
C SER A 342 -13.39 7.59 1.04
N ASP A 343 -13.78 7.98 2.27
CA ASP A 343 -13.39 7.31 3.51
C ASP A 343 -14.28 6.09 3.86
N THR A 344 -15.37 5.88 3.12
CA THR A 344 -16.27 4.74 3.33
C THR A 344 -15.53 3.43 3.04
N LEU A 345 -15.53 2.49 3.98
CA LEU A 345 -14.96 1.16 3.75
C LEU A 345 -15.82 0.39 2.76
N LEU A 346 -15.18 -0.37 1.86
CA LEU A 346 -15.91 -1.17 0.86
C LEU A 346 -16.92 -2.13 1.49
N LYS A 347 -16.59 -2.69 2.67
CA LYS A 347 -17.47 -3.59 3.42
C LYS A 347 -18.76 -2.92 3.94
N ASP A 348 -18.78 -1.58 4.02
CA ASP A 348 -19.87 -0.81 4.61
C ASP A 348 -20.86 -0.29 3.54
N LEU A 349 -20.60 -0.50 2.25
CA LEU A 349 -21.43 -0.05 1.11
C LEU A 349 -22.78 -0.79 0.96
N GLY A 350 -23.12 -1.67 1.89
CA GLY A 350 -24.45 -2.27 2.02
C GLY A 350 -24.48 -3.80 2.07
N ASP A 351 -25.69 -4.34 2.15
CA ASP A 351 -25.93 -5.78 2.24
C ASP A 351 -25.49 -6.51 0.95
N GLY A 352 -24.82 -7.65 1.12
CA GLY A 352 -24.38 -8.52 0.02
C GLY A 352 -22.93 -8.34 -0.42
N ILE A 353 -22.20 -7.36 0.14
CA ILE A 353 -20.77 -7.21 -0.10
C ILE A 353 -19.98 -8.18 0.78
N ASN A 354 -19.45 -9.23 0.16
CA ASN A 354 -18.57 -10.19 0.81
C ASN A 354 -17.11 -9.86 0.47
N ILE A 355 -16.51 -8.98 1.27
CA ILE A 355 -15.08 -8.64 1.16
C ILE A 355 -14.24 -9.34 2.23
N THR A 356 -13.11 -9.91 1.82
CA THR A 356 -12.10 -10.53 2.69
C THR A 356 -10.71 -10.08 2.28
N ASP A 357 -9.76 -10.08 3.21
CA ASP A 357 -8.40 -9.62 2.93
C ASP A 357 -7.71 -10.44 1.83
N GLY A 358 -7.05 -9.74 0.91
CA GLY A 358 -6.30 -10.36 -0.19
C GLY A 358 -7.14 -10.69 -1.42
N GLN A 359 -8.40 -10.24 -1.49
CA GLN A 359 -9.17 -10.32 -2.72
C GLN A 359 -8.61 -9.37 -3.78
N THR A 360 -8.99 -9.59 -5.04
CA THR A 360 -8.45 -8.85 -6.18
C THR A 360 -9.52 -8.26 -7.08
N VAL A 361 -9.17 -7.17 -7.75
CA VAL A 361 -9.90 -6.56 -8.88
C VAL A 361 -8.92 -6.44 -10.04
N ILE A 362 -9.32 -6.86 -11.24
CA ILE A 362 -8.47 -6.83 -12.44
C ILE A 362 -8.98 -5.78 -13.40
N ILE A 363 -8.17 -4.75 -13.62
CA ILE A 363 -8.45 -3.65 -14.53
C ILE A 363 -7.70 -3.88 -15.84
N LYS A 364 -8.39 -3.69 -16.96
CA LYS A 364 -7.78 -3.59 -18.29
C LYS A 364 -7.94 -2.16 -18.78
N ASN A 365 -6.84 -1.46 -19.03
CA ASN A 365 -6.89 -0.10 -19.55
C ASN A 365 -7.08 -0.06 -21.08
N SER A 366 -7.24 1.14 -21.63
CA SER A 366 -7.40 1.41 -23.07
C SER A 366 -6.24 0.89 -23.93
N SER A 367 -5.04 0.81 -23.34
CA SER A 367 -3.84 0.25 -23.98
C SER A 367 -3.80 -1.29 -23.97
N ASN A 368 -4.84 -1.96 -23.49
CA ASN A 368 -4.92 -3.42 -23.28
C ASN A 368 -3.91 -3.96 -22.23
N GLU A 369 -3.43 -3.11 -21.33
CA GLU A 369 -2.59 -3.52 -20.20
C GLU A 369 -3.49 -3.92 -19.02
N TYR A 370 -3.09 -4.97 -18.31
CA TYR A 370 -3.84 -5.51 -17.18
C TYR A 370 -3.12 -5.21 -15.86
N THR A 371 -3.87 -4.72 -14.88
CA THR A 371 -3.38 -4.45 -13.53
C THR A 371 -4.27 -5.15 -12.51
N THR A 372 -3.65 -5.80 -11.53
CA THR A 372 -4.34 -6.45 -10.42
C THR A 372 -4.24 -5.57 -9.18
N ILE A 373 -5.38 -5.10 -8.70
CA ILE A 373 -5.52 -4.35 -7.45
C ILE A 373 -5.89 -5.34 -6.35
N THR A 374 -5.27 -5.23 -5.17
CA THR A 374 -5.59 -6.07 -4.01
C THR A 374 -6.43 -5.27 -3.02
N VAL A 375 -7.53 -5.83 -2.56
CA VAL A 375 -8.47 -5.20 -1.63
C VAL A 375 -8.67 -6.06 -0.38
N GLY A 376 -9.20 -5.46 0.69
CA GLY A 376 -9.50 -6.14 1.94
C GLY A 376 -10.52 -5.40 2.80
N THR A 377 -10.72 -5.89 4.02
CA THR A 377 -11.75 -5.40 4.96
C THR A 377 -11.50 -3.98 5.48
N THR A 378 -10.29 -3.45 5.25
CA THR A 378 -9.90 -2.08 5.58
C THR A 378 -9.79 -1.17 4.35
N THR A 379 -9.98 -1.70 3.15
CA THR A 379 -9.90 -0.89 1.93
C THR A 379 -11.09 0.06 1.86
N THR A 380 -10.78 1.34 1.66
CA THR A 380 -11.78 2.39 1.44
C THR A 380 -12.17 2.48 -0.03
N LEU A 381 -13.32 3.09 -0.30
CA LEU A 381 -13.76 3.41 -1.65
C LEU A 381 -12.75 4.31 -2.36
N GLY A 382 -12.23 5.32 -1.67
CA GLY A 382 -11.22 6.24 -2.22
C GLY A 382 -9.92 5.54 -2.59
N GLU A 383 -9.44 4.61 -1.76
CA GLU A 383 -8.25 3.80 -2.07
C GLU A 383 -8.45 2.96 -3.33
N LEU A 384 -9.59 2.26 -3.46
CA LEU A 384 -9.86 1.45 -4.65
C LEU A 384 -9.91 2.31 -5.93
N LEU A 385 -10.60 3.46 -5.90
CA LEU A 385 -10.68 4.35 -7.07
C LEU A 385 -9.32 4.97 -7.42
N SER A 386 -8.51 5.30 -6.40
CA SER A 386 -7.13 5.74 -6.61
C SER A 386 -6.27 4.64 -7.25
N ASP A 387 -6.40 3.39 -6.80
CA ASP A 387 -5.65 2.26 -7.37
C ASP A 387 -6.12 1.93 -8.79
N MET A 388 -7.40 2.07 -9.10
CA MET A 388 -7.92 2.02 -10.47
C MET A 388 -7.30 3.14 -11.31
N THR A 389 -7.22 4.35 -10.76
CA THR A 389 -6.58 5.46 -11.47
C THR A 389 -5.10 5.19 -11.75
N ASN A 390 -4.40 4.62 -10.78
CA ASN A 390 -3.00 4.17 -10.91
C ASN A 390 -2.84 3.02 -11.92
N ALA A 391 -3.90 2.24 -12.17
CA ALA A 391 -3.94 1.21 -13.22
C ALA A 391 -4.15 1.79 -14.64
N GLY A 392 -4.24 3.13 -14.78
CA GLY A 392 -4.33 3.81 -16.07
C GLY A 392 -5.75 3.99 -16.61
N VAL A 393 -6.77 3.85 -15.76
CA VAL A 393 -8.15 4.28 -16.07
C VAL A 393 -8.46 5.59 -15.37
N TYR A 394 -9.54 6.28 -15.74
CA TYR A 394 -10.13 7.30 -14.89
C TYR A 394 -11.09 6.62 -13.93
N ALA A 395 -11.05 6.96 -12.64
CA ALA A 395 -11.97 6.46 -11.64
C ALA A 395 -12.19 7.53 -10.56
N ALA A 396 -13.42 8.04 -10.45
CA ALA A 396 -13.75 9.15 -9.56
C ALA A 396 -15.06 8.93 -8.82
N LEU A 397 -15.14 9.50 -7.61
CA LEU A 397 -16.37 9.61 -6.82
C LEU A 397 -16.89 11.04 -6.91
N ASN A 398 -18.11 11.20 -7.42
CA ASN A 398 -18.80 12.46 -7.51
C ASN A 398 -19.39 12.88 -6.16
N LYS A 399 -19.72 14.17 -6.03
CA LYS A 399 -20.27 14.75 -4.79
C LYS A 399 -21.63 14.17 -4.39
N ASP A 400 -22.37 13.62 -5.35
CA ASP A 400 -23.65 12.97 -5.15
C ASP A 400 -23.52 11.47 -4.84
N GLY A 401 -22.30 10.95 -4.68
CA GLY A 401 -22.04 9.55 -4.37
C GLY A 401 -22.03 8.61 -5.57
N THR A 402 -22.14 9.13 -6.80
CA THR A 402 -21.98 8.33 -8.02
C THR A 402 -20.52 8.11 -8.36
N ILE A 403 -20.19 6.98 -8.97
CA ILE A 403 -18.86 6.66 -9.47
C ILE A 403 -18.85 6.76 -10.98
N GLU A 404 -17.78 7.33 -11.50
CA GLU A 404 -17.46 7.32 -12.92
C GLU A 404 -16.13 6.59 -13.13
N ILE A 405 -16.13 5.59 -14.01
CA ILE A 405 -14.93 4.89 -14.47
C ILE A 405 -14.90 4.93 -15.99
N SER A 406 -13.77 5.31 -16.58
CA SER A 406 -13.63 5.34 -18.04
C SER A 406 -12.20 5.09 -18.46
N GLY A 407 -11.98 4.79 -19.74
CA GLY A 407 -10.64 4.47 -20.22
C GLY A 407 -10.23 3.01 -20.04
N GLY A 408 -11.18 2.12 -19.72
CA GLY A 408 -10.91 0.70 -19.50
C GLY A 408 -12.09 -0.08 -18.91
N THR A 409 -11.87 -1.37 -18.68
CA THR A 409 -12.88 -2.31 -18.15
C THR A 409 -12.39 -3.04 -16.91
N ILE A 410 -13.35 -3.40 -16.04
CA ILE A 410 -13.13 -4.37 -14.97
C ILE A 410 -13.30 -5.75 -15.61
N THR A 411 -12.21 -6.50 -15.73
CA THR A 411 -12.18 -7.77 -16.48
C THR A 411 -12.30 -9.00 -15.59
N GLY A 412 -12.24 -8.82 -14.27
CA GLY A 412 -12.42 -9.89 -13.31
C GLY A 412 -11.80 -9.57 -11.95
N GLY A 413 -11.47 -10.62 -11.21
CA GLY A 413 -11.01 -10.52 -9.82
C GLY A 413 -11.78 -11.48 -8.93
N THR A 414 -11.32 -11.64 -7.68
CA THR A 414 -12.06 -12.40 -6.66
C THR A 414 -13.04 -11.53 -5.87
N PHE A 415 -12.90 -10.21 -5.94
CA PHE A 415 -13.89 -9.24 -5.47
C PHE A 415 -14.76 -8.78 -6.65
N ASP A 416 -16.07 -8.91 -6.54
CA ASP A 416 -17.02 -8.43 -7.55
C ASP A 416 -17.25 -6.93 -7.40
N ALA A 417 -16.29 -6.15 -7.90
CA ALA A 417 -16.34 -4.69 -7.86
C ALA A 417 -17.53 -4.13 -8.65
N ILE A 418 -17.98 -4.81 -9.72
CA ILE A 418 -19.13 -4.35 -10.52
C ILE A 418 -20.39 -4.38 -9.67
N SER A 419 -20.68 -5.50 -9.01
CA SER A 419 -21.85 -5.61 -8.14
C SER A 419 -21.73 -4.73 -6.89
N ALA A 420 -20.56 -4.72 -6.24
CA ALA A 420 -20.36 -3.98 -4.99
C ALA A 420 -20.49 -2.47 -5.17
N LEU A 421 -20.01 -1.94 -6.29
CA LEU A 421 -20.07 -0.52 -6.62
C LEU A 421 -21.30 -0.16 -7.47
N LYS A 422 -22.25 -1.09 -7.66
CA LYS A 422 -23.47 -0.91 -8.48
C LYS A 422 -23.17 -0.35 -9.87
N LEU A 423 -22.12 -0.87 -10.51
CA LEU A 423 -21.62 -0.35 -11.77
C LEU A 423 -22.49 -0.84 -12.94
N THR A 424 -22.90 0.10 -13.77
CA THR A 424 -23.54 -0.15 -15.07
C THR A 424 -22.53 0.19 -16.15
N ALA A 425 -22.28 -0.77 -17.04
CA ALA A 425 -21.42 -0.52 -18.19
C ALA A 425 -22.10 0.50 -19.11
N GLU A 426 -21.44 1.63 -19.34
CA GLU A 426 -21.89 2.64 -20.27
C GLU A 426 -20.84 2.86 -21.38
N PRO A 427 -21.30 3.11 -22.62
CA PRO A 427 -20.43 3.61 -23.67
C PRO A 427 -20.05 5.06 -23.35
N TYR A 428 -19.04 5.24 -22.51
CA TYR A 428 -18.44 6.56 -22.29
C TYR A 428 -17.65 6.96 -23.53
N THR A 429 -17.99 8.11 -24.10
CA THR A 429 -17.16 8.80 -25.10
C THR A 429 -15.95 9.49 -24.46
N ALA A 430 -15.59 9.16 -23.21
CA ALA A 430 -14.50 9.81 -22.52
C ALA A 430 -13.14 9.33 -23.03
N MET A 431 -12.20 10.27 -23.11
CA MET A 431 -10.83 10.02 -23.55
C MET A 431 -9.87 10.14 -22.36
N THR A 432 -9.00 9.15 -22.26
CA THR A 432 -7.85 9.17 -21.34
C THR A 432 -6.58 9.01 -22.16
N THR A 433 -5.48 9.61 -21.71
CA THR A 433 -4.17 9.36 -22.32
C THR A 433 -3.73 7.90 -22.18
N GLY A 434 -4.33 7.14 -21.24
CA GLY A 434 -4.00 5.73 -20.95
C GLY A 434 -2.60 5.47 -20.39
N LYS A 435 -1.66 6.39 -20.65
CA LYS A 435 -0.27 6.44 -20.17
C LYS A 435 0.05 7.82 -19.60
N PRO A 436 1.06 7.92 -18.72
CA PRO A 436 1.54 9.21 -18.26
C PRO A 436 1.98 10.08 -19.45
N LEU A 437 1.50 11.32 -19.51
CA LEU A 437 2.03 12.30 -20.43
C LEU A 437 3.52 12.51 -20.12
N THR A 438 4.31 12.67 -21.17
CA THR A 438 5.74 12.97 -21.04
C THR A 438 6.02 14.33 -21.61
N GLU A 439 6.87 15.09 -20.94
CA GLU A 439 7.38 16.36 -21.45
C GLU A 439 8.85 16.24 -21.80
N THR A 440 9.27 16.95 -22.84
CA THR A 440 10.68 17.03 -23.24
C THR A 440 11.19 18.44 -23.04
N VAL A 441 12.20 18.59 -22.17
CA VAL A 441 12.81 19.88 -21.83
C VAL A 441 14.29 19.86 -22.20
N GLN A 442 14.77 20.94 -22.81
CA GLN A 442 16.20 21.15 -23.06
C GLN A 442 16.85 21.76 -21.83
N LYS A 443 17.78 21.04 -21.21
CA LYS A 443 18.59 21.54 -20.08
C LYS A 443 20.01 21.80 -20.55
N ALA A 444 20.47 23.04 -20.39
CA ALA A 444 21.83 23.43 -20.73
C ALA A 444 22.74 23.22 -19.51
N GLU A 445 23.79 22.41 -19.67
CA GLU A 445 24.78 22.16 -18.62
C GLU A 445 26.17 22.66 -19.06
N LEU A 446 26.84 23.39 -18.16
CA LEU A 446 28.15 23.96 -18.41
C LEU A 446 29.23 22.93 -18.00
N VAL A 447 30.03 22.45 -18.95
CA VAL A 447 31.13 21.51 -18.67
C VAL A 447 32.46 22.23 -18.79
N THR A 448 33.26 22.17 -17.72
CA THR A 448 34.62 22.71 -17.66
C THR A 448 35.62 21.55 -17.76
N LEU A 449 36.55 21.61 -18.72
CA LEU A 449 37.58 20.58 -18.90
C LEU A 449 38.83 20.93 -18.07
N GLU A 450 39.26 20.02 -17.20
CA GLU A 450 40.59 20.09 -16.60
C GLU A 450 41.62 19.44 -17.52
N THR A 451 42.54 20.23 -18.08
CA THR A 451 43.67 19.70 -18.86
C THR A 451 44.88 19.52 -17.96
N ARG A 452 45.50 18.33 -17.97
CA ARG A 452 46.81 18.09 -17.36
C ARG A 452 47.86 17.96 -18.47
N LEU A 453 48.96 18.69 -18.37
CA LEU A 453 50.14 18.45 -19.19
C LEU A 453 50.74 17.10 -18.76
N VAL A 454 50.90 16.19 -19.73
CA VAL A 454 51.69 14.97 -19.55
C VAL A 454 53.11 15.35 -19.96
N ASP A 455 54.00 15.41 -18.98
CA ASP A 455 55.41 15.69 -19.21
C ASP A 455 56.09 14.44 -19.78
N ASP A 456 56.04 14.31 -21.11
CA ASP A 456 56.69 13.23 -21.85
C ASP A 456 58.02 13.75 -22.44
N LEU A 457 59.05 13.83 -21.59
CA LEU A 457 60.45 13.87 -22.02
C LEU A 457 61.30 12.98 -21.10
N LYS A 458 61.16 11.67 -21.27
CA LYS A 458 62.30 10.76 -21.09
C LYS A 458 63.13 10.81 -22.36
N VAL A 459 64.20 11.62 -22.35
CA VAL A 459 65.34 11.49 -23.28
C VAL A 459 66.45 10.74 -22.55
#